data_AF-A0A7V3FI61-F1
#
_entry.id   AF-A0A7V3FI61-F1
#
_cell.length_a   1.000
_cell.length_b   1.000
_cell.length_c   1.000
_cell.angle_alpha   90.00
_cell.angle_beta   90.00
_cell.angle_gamma   90.00
#
_symmetry.space_group_name_H-M   'P 1'
#
loop_
_entity.id
_entity.type
_entity.pdbx_description
1 polymer ?
#
loop_
_entity_poly.entity_id
_entity_poly.type
_entity_poly.pdbx_seq_one_letter_code
_entity_poly.pdbx_strand_id
1 'polypeptide(L)'
;MNPRRYASGTALRTALEERLRRIAREEAVDLQRLRRQVAFDRLLARLFSHPGSSWVLKGGYAMELRFHAARATKDLDFTVRVAPAGRT
;
A
#
# COMPACT_ATOMS: atom_id res chain seq x y z
N MET A 1 -6.78 21.53 5.61
CA MET A 1 -5.45 21.15 6.17
C MET A 1 -4.39 21.54 5.14
N ASN A 2 -3.39 22.35 5.50
CA ASN A 2 -2.31 22.67 4.56
C ASN A 2 -1.43 21.44 4.34
N PRO A 3 -1.09 21.08 3.08
CA PRO A 3 -0.24 19.93 2.82
C PRO A 3 1.15 20.19 3.42
N ARG A 4 1.65 19.25 4.24
CA ARG A 4 3.06 19.29 4.69
C ARG A 4 3.97 19.23 3.46
N ARG A 5 4.74 20.28 3.25
CA ARG A 5 5.78 20.35 2.21
C ARG A 5 7.12 20.01 2.84
N TYR A 6 7.90 19.20 2.13
CA TYR A 6 9.28 18.88 2.49
C TYR A 6 10.21 19.56 1.49
N ALA A 7 11.38 20.00 1.95
CA ALA A 7 12.35 20.70 1.12
C ALA A 7 12.93 19.84 -0.02
N SER A 8 12.94 18.51 0.13
CA SER A 8 13.42 17.56 -0.88
C SER A 8 12.79 16.18 -0.70
N GLY A 9 12.95 15.31 -1.72
CA GLY A 9 12.54 13.90 -1.62
C GLY A 9 13.29 13.14 -0.53
N THR A 10 14.56 13.51 -0.26
CA THR A 10 15.32 12.94 0.86
C THR A 10 14.76 13.39 2.20
N ALA A 11 14.41 14.68 2.34
CA ALA A 11 13.78 15.19 3.57
C ALA A 11 12.43 14.50 3.84
N LEU A 12 11.63 14.25 2.80
CA LEU A 12 10.40 13.45 2.91
C LEU A 12 10.70 12.02 3.40
N ARG A 13 11.69 11.36 2.81
CA ARG A 13 12.06 9.98 3.18
C ARG A 13 12.54 9.89 4.63
N THR A 14 13.37 10.82 5.07
CA THR A 14 13.83 10.88 6.48
C THR A 14 12.65 11.06 7.43
N ALA A 15 11.79 12.04 7.18
CA ALA A 15 10.64 12.31 8.04
C ALA A 15 9.62 11.16 8.07
N LEU A 16 9.43 10.48 6.93
CA LEU A 16 8.60 9.27 6.86
C LEU A 16 9.20 8.16 7.72
N GLU A 17 10.49 7.88 7.56
CA GLU A 17 11.19 6.82 8.27
C GLU A 17 11.19 7.06 9.80
N GLU A 18 11.42 8.30 10.24
CA GLU A 18 11.31 8.69 11.65
C GLU A 18 9.91 8.42 12.22
N ARG A 19 8.86 8.76 11.45
CA ARG A 19 7.48 8.48 11.84
C ARG A 19 7.21 6.98 11.94
N LEU A 20 7.68 6.17 10.99
CA LEU A 20 7.50 4.73 11.03
C LEU A 20 8.23 4.09 12.21
N ARG A 21 9.46 4.54 12.51
CA ARG A 21 10.20 4.09 13.70
C ARG A 21 9.49 4.43 15.01
N ARG A 22 8.86 5.61 15.08
CA ARG A 22 8.08 6.02 16.25
C ARG A 22 6.87 5.10 16.44
N ILE A 23 6.08 4.88 15.39
CA ILE A 23 4.92 3.97 15.41
C ILE A 23 5.34 2.54 15.79
N ALA A 24 6.42 2.03 15.18
CA ALA A 24 6.93 0.68 15.47
C ALA A 24 7.24 0.49 16.96
N ARG A 25 7.82 1.51 17.61
CA ARG A 25 8.10 1.48 19.06
C ARG A 25 6.85 1.63 19.91
N GLU A 26 5.98 2.59 19.58
CA GLU A 26 4.76 2.90 20.35
C GLU A 26 3.77 1.73 20.33
N GLU A 27 3.64 1.05 19.19
CA GLU A 27 2.66 -0.02 18.98
C GLU A 27 3.28 -1.43 19.08
N ALA A 28 4.57 -1.54 19.37
CA ALA A 28 5.32 -2.80 19.43
C ALA A 28 5.15 -3.67 18.16
N VAL A 29 5.12 -3.03 16.98
CA VAL A 29 4.99 -3.69 15.68
C VAL A 29 6.31 -3.72 14.91
N ASP A 30 6.48 -4.72 14.04
CA ASP A 30 7.65 -4.82 13.16
C ASP A 30 7.76 -3.61 12.21
N LEU A 31 8.88 -2.89 12.26
CA LEU A 31 9.15 -1.74 11.40
C LEU A 31 9.11 -2.13 9.91
N GLN A 32 9.56 -3.33 9.54
CA GLN A 32 9.53 -3.75 8.14
C GLN A 32 8.09 -3.94 7.65
N ARG A 33 7.17 -4.37 8.50
CA ARG A 33 5.74 -4.43 8.19
C ARG A 33 5.19 -3.04 7.87
N LEU A 34 5.49 -2.04 8.68
CA LEU A 34 5.05 -0.66 8.43
C LEU A 34 5.64 -0.10 7.12
N ARG A 35 6.93 -0.35 6.86
CA ARG A 35 7.56 0.06 5.58
C ARG A 35 6.90 -0.59 4.38
N ARG A 36 6.60 -1.90 4.44
CA ARG A 36 5.88 -2.62 3.38
C ARG A 36 4.49 -2.04 3.17
N GLN A 37 3.74 -1.79 4.24
CA GLN A 37 2.42 -1.20 4.15
C GLN A 37 2.44 0.15 3.43
N VAL A 38 3.38 1.04 3.76
CA VAL A 38 3.53 2.32 3.04
C VAL A 38 3.80 2.10 1.55
N ALA A 39 4.73 1.19 1.20
CA ALA A 39 5.05 0.91 -0.19
C ALA A 39 3.84 0.35 -0.95
N PHE A 40 3.12 -0.59 -0.35
CA PHE A 40 1.94 -1.23 -0.92
C PHE A 40 0.80 -0.22 -1.09
N ASP A 41 0.49 0.57 -0.07
CA ASP A 41 -0.52 1.62 -0.13
C ASP A 41 -0.22 2.62 -1.26
N ARG A 42 1.05 3.03 -1.43
CA ARG A 42 1.44 3.94 -2.51
C ARG A 42 1.32 3.29 -3.89
N LEU A 43 1.63 2.00 -4.03
CA LEU A 43 1.45 1.29 -5.29
C LEU A 43 -0.04 1.13 -5.63
N LEU A 44 -0.86 0.71 -4.68
CA LEU A 44 -2.30 0.56 -4.84
C LEU A 44 -2.97 1.89 -5.20
N ALA A 45 -2.61 2.98 -4.50
CA ALA A 45 -3.12 4.30 -4.82
C ALA A 45 -2.83 4.73 -6.27
N ARG A 46 -1.71 4.27 -6.87
CA ARG A 46 -1.38 4.53 -8.27
C ARG A 46 -2.15 3.61 -9.23
N LEU A 47 -2.18 2.30 -8.95
CA LEU A 47 -2.87 1.30 -9.80
C LEU A 47 -4.38 1.52 -9.87
N PHE A 48 -4.97 2.02 -8.78
CA PHE A 48 -6.40 2.29 -8.66
C PHE A 48 -6.74 3.78 -8.77
N SER A 49 -5.80 4.62 -9.22
CA SER A 49 -6.04 6.06 -9.40
C SER A 49 -7.07 6.36 -10.51
N HIS A 50 -7.22 5.45 -11.46
CA HIS A 50 -8.16 5.59 -12.59
C HIS A 50 -9.42 4.74 -12.34
N PRO A 51 -10.64 5.32 -12.47
CA PRO A 51 -11.90 4.61 -12.26
C PRO A 51 -12.09 3.36 -13.14
N GLY A 52 -11.45 3.32 -14.31
CA GLY A 52 -11.48 2.20 -15.25
C GLY A 52 -10.43 1.11 -15.02
N SER A 53 -9.77 1.08 -13.86
CA SER A 53 -8.72 0.10 -13.59
C SER A 53 -9.25 -1.34 -13.72
N SER A 54 -8.64 -2.11 -14.62
CA SER A 54 -8.94 -3.53 -14.81
C SER A 54 -8.28 -4.42 -13.75
N TRP A 55 -7.36 -3.86 -12.96
CA TRP A 55 -6.68 -4.56 -11.88
C TRP A 55 -7.66 -4.91 -10.76
N VAL A 56 -7.47 -6.09 -10.17
CA VAL A 56 -8.18 -6.55 -8.98
C VAL A 56 -7.15 -7.07 -7.99
N LEU A 57 -7.11 -6.45 -6.81
CA LEU A 57 -6.27 -6.90 -5.70
C LEU A 57 -6.89 -8.15 -5.07
N LYS A 58 -6.07 -9.18 -4.88
CA LYS A 58 -6.45 -10.47 -4.27
C LYS A 58 -5.38 -10.93 -3.28
N GLY A 59 -5.51 -12.16 -2.80
CA GLY A 59 -4.50 -12.82 -1.98
C GLY A 59 -4.40 -12.27 -0.55
N GLY A 60 -3.25 -12.51 0.07
CA GLY A 60 -3.05 -12.26 1.50
C GLY A 60 -3.18 -10.79 1.88
N TYR A 61 -2.71 -9.87 1.04
CA TYR A 61 -2.77 -8.44 1.35
C TYR A 61 -4.19 -7.88 1.23
N ALA A 62 -4.99 -8.41 0.30
CA ALA A 62 -6.42 -8.08 0.22
C ALA A 62 -7.18 -8.48 1.50
N MET A 63 -6.74 -9.55 2.17
CA MET A 63 -7.29 -9.98 3.45
C MET A 63 -6.76 -9.12 4.59
N GLU A 64 -5.48 -8.74 4.59
CA GLU A 64 -4.88 -7.83 5.59
C GLU A 64 -5.54 -6.45 5.60
N LEU A 65 -5.96 -5.93 4.45
CA LEU A 65 -6.73 -4.69 4.37
C LEU A 65 -8.16 -4.82 4.92
N ARG A 66 -8.75 -6.01 4.92
CA ARG A 66 -10.13 -6.26 5.34
C ARG A 66 -10.27 -6.75 6.77
N PHE A 67 -9.28 -7.47 7.30
CA PHE A 67 -9.36 -8.13 8.59
C PHE A 67 -8.14 -7.82 9.44
N HIS A 68 -8.38 -7.29 10.65
CA HIS A 68 -7.33 -6.95 11.61
C HIS A 68 -6.49 -8.15 12.06
N ALA A 69 -7.04 -9.37 12.02
CA ALA A 69 -6.37 -10.60 12.48
C ALA A 69 -5.61 -11.35 11.36
N ALA A 70 -5.54 -10.81 10.15
CA ALA A 70 -4.85 -11.49 9.05
C ALA A 70 -3.33 -11.53 9.26
N ARG A 71 -2.71 -12.67 8.87
CA ARG A 71 -1.26 -12.83 8.87
C ARG A 71 -0.61 -11.81 7.92
N ALA A 72 0.46 -11.17 8.36
CA ALA A 72 1.25 -10.28 7.51
C ALA A 72 1.78 -11.03 6.28
N THR A 73 1.61 -10.44 5.09
CA THR A 73 2.20 -10.95 3.84
C THR A 73 3.34 -10.06 3.36
N LYS A 74 4.19 -10.63 2.49
CA LYS A 74 5.25 -9.90 1.78
C LYS A 74 4.91 -9.68 0.31
N ASP A 75 3.82 -10.27 -0.17
CA ASP A 75 3.45 -10.31 -1.58
C ASP A 75 2.14 -9.55 -1.85
N LEU A 76 2.04 -8.98 -3.05
CA LEU A 76 0.82 -8.39 -3.60
C LEU A 76 0.36 -9.22 -4.78
N ASP A 77 -0.82 -9.82 -4.65
CA ASP A 77 -1.41 -10.65 -5.70
C ASP A 77 -2.46 -9.86 -6.47
N PHE A 78 -2.37 -9.87 -7.79
CA PHE A 78 -3.35 -9.22 -8.66
C PHE A 78 -3.93 -10.19 -9.69
N THR A 79 -5.11 -9.86 -10.18
CA THR A 79 -5.65 -10.38 -11.43
C THR A 79 -6.18 -9.22 -12.26
N VAL A 80 -6.42 -9.45 -13.55
CA VAL A 80 -6.92 -8.43 -14.48
C VAL A 80 -8.28 -8.89 -15.00
N ARG A 81 -9.29 -8.03 -14.90
CA ARG A 81 -10.56 -8.24 -15.58
C ARG A 81 -10.35 -8.02 -17.07
N VAL A 82 -10.39 -9.10 -17.83
CA VAL A 82 -10.41 -9.05 -19.30
C VAL A 82 -11.88 -9.04 -19.72
N ALA A 83 -12.31 -8.02 -20.45
CA ALA A 83 -13.62 -8.08 -21.10
C ALA A 83 -13.59 -9.24 -22.12
N PRO A 84 -14.62 -10.08 -22.20
CA PRO A 84 -14.64 -11.14 -23.21
C PRO A 84 -14.48 -10.50 -24.59
N ALA A 85 -13.51 -11.00 -25.38
CA ALA A 85 -13.36 -10.57 -26.76
C ALA A 85 -14.69 -10.84 -27.46
N GLY A 86 -15.39 -9.77 -27.85
CA GLY A 86 -16.62 -9.88 -28.60
C GLY A 86 -16.37 -10.73 -29.83
N ARG A 87 -17.08 -11.85 -29.94
CA ARG A 87 -17.10 -12.66 -31.16
C ARG A 87 -17.93 -11.86 -32.17
N THR A 88 -17.26 -11.09 -33.03
CA THR A 88 -17.83 -10.57 -34.28
C THR A 88 -17.69 -11.60 -35.37
#